data_AF-W2SL28-F1
#
_entry.id   AF-W2SL28-F1
#
_cell.length_a   1.000
_cell.length_b   1.000
_cell.length_c   1.000
_cell.angle_alpha   90.00
_cell.angle_beta   90.00
_cell.angle_gamma   90.00
#
_symmetry.space_group_name_H-M   'P 1'
#
loop_
_entity.id
_entity.type
_entity.pdbx_description
1 polymer ?
#
loop_
_entity_poly.entity_id
_entity_poly.type
_entity_poly.pdbx_seq_one_letter_code
_entity_poly.pdbx_strand_id
1 'polypeptide(L)'
;MFVVYGGRIESIFDSQVLESYLLTLFNPEKITGRPGQLLAKGIQLLAVDNIKEIQKFITKSIPPVDDPDLFGLPVNIRFSWQVTEAEATIARMRISVASDGEERSSWAEACNPILQLWKRLCQGGDLHSRQVQKIHACLTLVSKSIRGTVTPDKSTTEVIKSLQLHQSPDSWHNLWSGPQDPAQYLTTLID
;
A
#
# COMPACT_ATOMS: atom_id res chain seq x y z
N MET A 1 -25.68 17.09 9.96
CA MET A 1 -25.63 15.84 9.17
C MET A 1 -25.68 16.22 7.69
N PHE A 2 -24.56 16.05 6.97
CA PHE A 2 -24.50 16.38 5.54
C PHE A 2 -25.15 15.26 4.72
N VAL A 3 -26.25 15.55 4.02
CA VAL A 3 -27.06 14.50 3.35
C VAL A 3 -26.38 13.95 2.09
N VAL A 4 -25.66 14.79 1.34
CA VAL A 4 -25.04 14.39 0.07
C VAL A 4 -23.70 13.69 0.26
N TYR A 5 -22.86 14.20 1.16
CA TYR A 5 -21.49 13.69 1.39
C TYR A 5 -21.36 12.85 2.67
N GLY A 6 -22.19 13.09 3.68
CA GLY A 6 -22.09 12.41 4.98
C GLY A 6 -22.53 10.95 4.96
N GLY A 7 -23.39 10.53 4.03
CA GLY A 7 -23.79 9.11 3.90
C GLY A 7 -22.67 8.17 3.44
N ARG A 8 -21.52 8.70 2.98
CA ARG A 8 -20.32 7.93 2.58
C ARG A 8 -19.22 7.94 3.64
N ILE A 9 -19.45 8.66 4.74
CA ILE A 9 -18.44 8.91 5.77
C ILE A 9 -18.94 8.28 7.07
N GLU A 10 -18.24 7.24 7.51
CA GLU A 10 -18.53 6.57 8.79
C GLU A 10 -17.64 7.11 9.92
N SER A 11 -16.49 7.69 9.58
CA SER A 11 -15.52 8.24 10.52
C SER A 11 -15.86 9.67 10.94
N ILE A 12 -15.81 9.94 12.25
CA ILE A 12 -16.00 11.29 12.82
C ILE A 12 -14.90 12.24 12.32
N PHE A 13 -13.66 11.76 12.21
CA PHE A 13 -12.53 12.58 11.75
C PHE A 13 -12.71 13.03 10.30
N ASP A 14 -13.12 12.11 9.42
CA ASP A 14 -13.36 12.42 8.01
C ASP A 14 -14.54 13.39 7.85
N SER A 15 -15.51 13.35 8.77
CA SER A 15 -16.61 14.32 8.82
C SER A 15 -16.10 15.74 9.12
N GLN A 16 -15.13 15.88 10.03
CA GLN A 16 -14.49 17.17 10.34
C GLN A 16 -13.64 17.67 9.17
N VAL A 17 -12.93 16.77 8.49
CA VAL A 17 -12.17 17.11 7.27
C VAL A 17 -13.14 17.66 6.20
N LEU A 18 -14.24 16.97 5.93
CA LEU A 18 -15.26 17.45 5.00
C LEU A 18 -15.80 18.83 5.39
N GLU A 19 -16.13 19.03 6.67
CA GLU A 19 -16.61 20.32 7.18
C GLU A 19 -15.60 21.44 6.93
N SER A 20 -14.30 21.17 7.14
CA SER A 20 -13.23 22.13 6.88
C SER A 20 -13.14 22.52 5.40
N TYR A 21 -13.30 21.57 4.47
CA TYR A 21 -13.33 21.85 3.02
C TYR A 21 -14.56 22.69 2.65
N LEU A 22 -15.73 22.36 3.19
CA LEU A 22 -16.96 23.10 2.92
C LEU A 22 -16.87 24.55 3.40
N LEU A 23 -16.38 24.77 4.62
CA LEU A 23 -16.20 26.13 5.16
C LEU A 23 -15.14 26.93 4.39
N THR A 24 -14.10 26.25 3.90
CA THR A 24 -13.03 26.88 3.13
C THR A 24 -13.48 27.28 1.73
N LEU A 25 -14.34 26.50 1.07
CA LEU A 25 -14.80 26.75 -0.29
C LEU A 25 -16.07 27.62 -0.34
N PHE A 26 -17.00 27.41 0.59
CA PHE A 26 -18.28 28.11 0.66
C PHE A 26 -18.28 29.19 1.74
N ASN A 27 -17.29 30.07 1.72
CA ASN A 27 -17.30 31.27 2.55
C ASN A 27 -17.97 32.44 1.78
N PRO A 28 -18.56 33.42 2.49
CA PRO A 28 -19.17 34.59 1.85
C PRO A 28 -18.18 35.35 0.95
N GLU A 29 -16.89 35.28 1.27
CA GLU A 29 -15.83 35.87 0.48
C GLU A 29 -15.75 35.24 -0.92
N LYS A 30 -15.58 33.92 -1.04
CA LYS A 30 -15.46 33.20 -2.32
C LYS A 30 -16.77 33.16 -3.09
N ILE A 31 -17.91 33.10 -2.40
CA ILE A 31 -19.23 33.08 -3.06
C ILE A 31 -19.54 34.44 -3.72
N THR A 32 -19.07 35.56 -3.13
CA THR A 32 -19.31 36.89 -3.70
C THR A 32 -18.42 37.21 -4.90
N GLY A 33 -17.51 36.31 -5.30
CA GLY A 33 -16.82 36.36 -6.58
C GLY A 33 -15.95 37.60 -6.79
N ARG A 34 -15.42 38.21 -5.71
CA ARG A 34 -14.60 39.42 -5.85
C ARG A 34 -13.28 39.08 -6.57
N PRO A 35 -12.92 39.81 -7.65
CA PRO A 35 -11.67 39.58 -8.35
C PRO A 35 -10.48 39.79 -7.42
N GLY A 36 -9.50 38.90 -7.47
CA GLY A 36 -8.31 38.92 -6.62
C GLY A 36 -8.34 37.96 -5.42
N GLN A 37 -9.46 37.26 -5.17
CA GLN A 37 -9.48 36.19 -4.20
C GLN A 37 -8.84 34.91 -4.74
N LEU A 38 -8.21 34.16 -3.85
CA LEU A 38 -7.55 32.89 -4.17
C LEU A 38 -8.50 31.72 -3.88
N LEU A 39 -8.73 30.89 -4.89
CA LEU A 39 -9.40 29.60 -4.72
C LEU A 39 -8.53 28.67 -3.88
N ALA A 40 -7.26 28.62 -4.26
CA ALA A 40 -6.17 27.92 -3.58
C ALA A 40 -4.87 28.72 -3.77
N LYS A 41 -3.79 28.32 -3.07
CA LYS A 41 -2.48 28.99 -3.14
C LYS A 41 -2.00 29.04 -4.60
N GLY A 42 -1.98 30.23 -5.20
CA GLY A 42 -1.57 30.45 -6.59
C GLY A 42 -2.68 30.37 -7.66
N ILE A 43 -3.92 29.99 -7.31
CA ILE A 43 -5.05 29.93 -8.25
C ILE A 43 -6.08 30.99 -7.88
N GLN A 44 -6.27 31.97 -8.77
CA GLN A 44 -7.26 33.03 -8.58
C GLN A 44 -8.67 32.54 -8.90
N LEU A 45 -9.65 33.07 -8.17
CA LEU A 45 -11.06 32.85 -8.44
C LEU A 45 -11.48 33.65 -9.68
N LEU A 46 -12.11 32.97 -10.64
CA LEU A 46 -12.70 33.60 -11.81
C LEU A 46 -14.07 34.20 -11.47
N ALA A 47 -14.27 35.47 -11.84
CA ALA A 47 -15.55 36.16 -11.79
C ALA A 47 -16.11 36.32 -13.21
N VAL A 48 -16.21 35.21 -13.96
CA VAL A 48 -16.56 35.21 -15.38
C VAL A 48 -17.73 34.27 -15.63
N ASP A 49 -18.66 34.68 -16.49
CA ASP A 49 -19.88 33.95 -16.87
C ASP A 49 -19.74 33.13 -18.18
N ASN A 50 -18.63 33.31 -18.90
CA ASN A 50 -18.34 32.66 -20.18
C ASN A 50 -17.56 31.34 -20.05
N ILE A 51 -18.15 30.26 -20.55
CA ILE A 51 -17.57 28.89 -20.55
C ILE A 51 -16.20 28.84 -21.25
N LYS A 52 -16.02 29.56 -22.37
CA LYS A 52 -14.75 29.52 -23.13
C LYS A 52 -13.58 30.14 -22.35
N GLU A 53 -13.88 31.14 -21.53
CA GLU A 53 -12.89 31.81 -20.69
C GLU A 53 -12.51 30.96 -19.50
N ILE A 54 -13.49 30.26 -18.90
CA ILE A 54 -13.24 29.25 -17.87
C ILE A 54 -12.31 28.15 -18.41
N GLN A 55 -12.58 27.62 -19.61
CA GLN A 55 -11.72 26.61 -20.24
C GLN A 55 -10.29 27.12 -20.47
N LYS A 56 -10.15 28.33 -21.03
CA LYS A 56 -8.85 28.96 -21.25
C LYS A 56 -8.07 29.15 -19.94
N PHE A 57 -8.77 29.51 -18.87
CA PHE A 57 -8.16 29.67 -17.56
C PHE A 57 -7.72 28.34 -16.95
N ILE A 58 -8.52 27.28 -17.07
CA ILE A 58 -8.17 25.93 -16.62
C ILE A 58 -6.88 25.48 -17.31
N THR A 59 -6.81 25.57 -18.65
CA THR A 59 -5.63 25.17 -19.42
C THR A 59 -4.38 25.98 -19.06
N LYS A 60 -4.53 27.24 -18.62
CA LYS A 60 -3.41 28.12 -18.30
C LYS A 60 -2.96 28.04 -16.84
N SER A 61 -3.88 27.88 -15.92
CA SER A 61 -3.66 28.11 -14.48
C SER A 61 -3.50 26.82 -13.69
N ILE A 62 -4.01 25.70 -14.21
CA ILE A 62 -3.87 24.39 -13.56
C ILE A 62 -2.67 23.67 -14.18
N PRO A 63 -1.63 23.34 -13.38
CA PRO A 63 -0.49 22.56 -13.86
C PRO A 63 -0.91 21.13 -14.25
N PRO A 64 -0.17 20.45 -15.13
CA PRO A 64 -0.48 19.07 -15.53
C PRO A 64 -0.23 18.04 -14.42
N VAL A 65 0.51 18.43 -13.37
CA VAL A 65 0.77 17.61 -12.20
C VAL A 65 0.34 18.41 -10.98
N ASP A 66 -0.52 17.80 -10.16
CA ASP A 66 -1.05 18.44 -8.96
C ASP A 66 0.01 18.54 -7.85
N ASP A 67 0.00 19.66 -7.14
CA ASP A 67 0.84 19.90 -5.96
C ASP A 67 0.08 19.49 -4.69
N PRO A 68 0.68 18.75 -3.74
CA PRO A 68 0.08 18.47 -2.43
C PRO A 68 -0.42 19.72 -1.69
N ASP A 69 0.24 20.87 -1.88
CA ASP A 69 -0.18 22.15 -1.29
C ASP A 69 -1.62 22.54 -1.71
N LEU A 70 -2.07 22.13 -2.90
CA LEU A 70 -3.44 22.38 -3.38
C LEU A 70 -4.49 21.76 -2.45
N PHE A 71 -4.15 20.63 -1.84
CA PHE A 71 -5.04 19.86 -0.99
C PHE A 71 -4.83 20.15 0.50
N GLY A 72 -3.94 21.08 0.86
CA GLY A 72 -3.55 21.34 2.26
C GLY A 72 -2.69 20.23 2.86
N LEU A 73 -2.08 19.40 2.01
CA LEU A 73 -1.26 18.28 2.42
C LEU A 73 0.21 18.72 2.57
N PRO A 74 0.94 18.19 3.56
CA PRO A 74 2.35 18.48 3.70
C PRO A 74 3.18 17.92 2.53
N VAL A 75 4.22 18.66 2.16
CA VAL A 75 5.08 18.37 0.99
C VAL A 75 5.74 16.98 1.06
N ASN A 76 5.96 16.44 2.27
CA ASN A 76 6.57 15.11 2.47
C ASN A 76 5.72 13.95 1.92
N ILE A 77 4.41 14.13 1.75
CA ILE A 77 3.51 13.08 1.23
C ILE A 77 3.89 12.71 -0.21
N ARG A 78 4.42 13.65 -1.00
CA ARG A 78 4.87 13.36 -2.36
C ARG A 78 5.95 12.29 -2.38
N PHE A 79 6.92 12.37 -1.46
CA PHE A 79 7.99 11.38 -1.37
C PHE A 79 7.46 10.02 -0.93
N SER A 80 6.60 10.00 0.10
CA SER A 80 5.98 8.74 0.56
C SER A 80 5.18 8.06 -0.56
N TRP A 81 4.37 8.83 -1.28
CA TRP A 81 3.59 8.32 -2.41
C TRP A 81 4.49 7.80 -3.54
N GLN A 82 5.56 8.53 -3.88
CA GLN A 82 6.52 8.11 -4.90
C GLN A 82 7.18 6.78 -4.55
N VAL A 83 7.59 6.59 -3.29
CA VAL A 83 8.19 5.34 -2.83
C VAL A 83 7.19 4.19 -2.95
N THR A 84 5.98 4.36 -2.43
CA THR A 84 4.94 3.32 -2.49
C THR A 84 4.56 2.95 -3.92
N GLU A 85 4.40 3.94 -4.81
CA GLU A 85 4.05 3.69 -6.22
C GLU A 85 5.20 3.03 -6.99
N ALA A 86 6.46 3.41 -6.70
CA ALA A 86 7.63 2.77 -7.26
C ALA A 86 7.74 1.31 -6.82
N GLU A 87 7.55 1.03 -5.54
CA GLU A 87 7.52 -0.34 -5.00
C GLU A 87 6.41 -1.17 -5.64
N ALA A 88 5.20 -0.62 -5.76
CA ALA A 88 4.08 -1.29 -6.42
C ALA A 88 4.36 -1.58 -7.90
N THR A 89 4.97 -0.63 -8.61
CA THR A 89 5.35 -0.79 -10.03
C THR A 89 6.45 -1.85 -10.18
N ILE A 90 7.47 -1.83 -9.32
CA ILE A 90 8.53 -2.84 -9.28
C ILE A 90 7.94 -4.21 -8.99
N ALA A 91 7.01 -4.33 -8.04
CA ALA A 91 6.33 -5.59 -7.74
C ALA A 91 5.58 -6.13 -8.97
N ARG A 92 4.85 -5.26 -9.69
CA ARG A 92 4.19 -5.63 -10.96
C ARG A 92 5.20 -6.09 -12.02
N MET A 93 6.33 -5.40 -12.16
CA MET A 93 7.40 -5.80 -13.09
C MET A 93 8.02 -7.14 -12.72
N ARG A 94 8.32 -7.38 -11.44
CA ARG A 94 8.86 -8.65 -10.94
C ARG A 94 7.92 -9.83 -11.25
N ILE A 95 6.62 -9.63 -11.06
CA ILE A 95 5.61 -10.65 -11.39
C ILE A 95 5.60 -10.93 -12.91
N SER A 96 5.79 -9.91 -13.75
CA SER A 96 5.81 -10.09 -15.22
C SER A 96 7.08 -10.75 -15.76
N VAL A 97 8.24 -10.56 -15.10
CA VAL A 97 9.53 -11.12 -15.54
C VAL A 97 9.71 -12.58 -15.10
N ALA A 98 9.00 -13.02 -14.06
CA ALA A 98 9.13 -14.37 -13.50
C ALA A 98 8.55 -15.50 -14.39
N SER A 99 8.10 -15.23 -15.62
CA SER A 99 7.36 -16.21 -16.42
C SER A 99 8.21 -17.22 -17.22
N ASP A 100 9.55 -17.16 -17.20
CA ASP A 100 10.35 -18.10 -18.01
C ASP A 100 11.73 -18.40 -17.38
N GLY A 101 11.87 -19.59 -16.76
CA GLY A 101 13.16 -20.27 -16.56
C GLY A 101 13.97 -20.05 -15.27
N GLU A 102 13.84 -18.92 -14.56
CA GLU A 102 14.71 -18.57 -13.41
C GLU A 102 14.09 -18.85 -12.02
N GLU A 103 12.85 -19.35 -11.99
CA GLU A 103 12.00 -19.43 -10.81
C GLU A 103 12.68 -20.12 -9.61
N ARG A 104 13.29 -21.31 -9.78
CA ARG A 104 13.81 -22.09 -8.63
C ARG A 104 15.04 -21.48 -7.96
N SER A 105 15.93 -20.85 -8.73
CA SER A 105 17.12 -20.18 -8.17
C SER A 105 16.70 -18.92 -7.41
N SER A 106 15.78 -18.14 -7.98
CA SER A 106 15.17 -16.98 -7.33
C SER A 106 14.38 -17.36 -6.06
N TRP A 107 13.66 -18.49 -6.07
CA TRP A 107 12.98 -19.01 -4.89
C TRP A 107 13.98 -19.36 -3.78
N ALA A 108 15.11 -19.98 -4.15
CA ALA A 108 16.16 -20.33 -3.20
C ALA A 108 16.77 -19.08 -2.56
N GLU A 109 17.11 -18.06 -3.35
CA GLU A 109 17.72 -16.82 -2.87
C GLU A 109 16.82 -16.07 -1.89
N ALA A 110 15.53 -15.95 -2.21
CA ALA A 110 14.57 -15.27 -1.34
C ALA A 110 14.17 -16.05 -0.09
N CYS A 111 13.96 -17.38 -0.21
CA CYS A 111 13.43 -18.18 0.89
C CYS A 111 14.51 -18.68 1.85
N ASN A 112 15.76 -18.87 1.40
CA ASN A 112 16.82 -19.44 2.24
C ASN A 112 17.10 -18.66 3.54
N PRO A 113 17.16 -17.32 3.56
CA PRO A 113 17.35 -16.56 4.80
C PRO A 113 16.25 -16.86 5.84
N ILE A 114 15.00 -16.94 5.39
CA ILE A 114 13.83 -17.22 6.24
C ILE A 114 13.83 -18.68 6.71
N LEU A 115 14.18 -19.63 5.84
CA LEU A 115 14.34 -21.04 6.19
C LEU A 115 15.47 -21.25 7.22
N GLN A 116 16.58 -20.52 7.10
CA GLN A 116 17.68 -20.56 8.06
C GLN A 116 17.28 -19.94 9.40
N LEU A 117 16.57 -18.82 9.39
CA LEU A 117 16.01 -18.20 10.59
C LEU A 117 15.06 -19.16 11.31
N TRP A 118 14.10 -19.75 10.59
CA TRP A 118 13.18 -20.74 11.14
C TRP A 118 13.92 -21.92 11.74
N LYS A 119 14.92 -22.46 11.03
CA LYS A 119 15.76 -23.55 11.55
C LYS A 119 16.47 -23.17 12.85
N ARG A 120 16.90 -21.93 13.01
CA ARG A 120 17.54 -21.42 14.24
C ARG A 120 16.53 -21.30 15.38
N LEU A 121 15.35 -20.75 15.10
CA LEU A 121 14.30 -20.59 16.12
C LEU A 121 13.77 -21.94 16.61
N CYS A 122 13.63 -22.94 15.73
CA CYS A 122 13.23 -24.30 16.11
C CYS A 122 14.31 -25.08 16.89
N GLN A 123 15.57 -24.64 16.94
CA GLN A 123 16.61 -25.31 17.74
C GLN A 123 16.51 -25.01 19.24
N GLY A 124 15.79 -23.93 19.62
CA GLY A 124 15.75 -23.42 20.99
C GLY A 124 14.55 -23.86 21.84
N GLY A 125 13.54 -24.53 21.27
CA GLY A 125 12.32 -24.89 22.00
C GLY A 125 11.47 -25.96 21.31
N ASP A 126 10.60 -26.62 22.07
CA ASP A 126 9.70 -27.65 21.57
C ASP A 126 8.47 -27.03 20.88
N LEU A 127 8.14 -27.50 19.67
CA LEU A 127 7.17 -26.89 18.76
C LEU A 127 5.74 -27.30 19.14
N HIS A 128 5.23 -26.77 20.25
CA HIS A 128 3.93 -27.21 20.79
C HIS A 128 2.70 -26.54 20.17
N SER A 129 2.82 -25.35 19.56
CA SER A 129 1.65 -24.64 19.04
C SER A 129 1.21 -25.19 17.67
N ARG A 130 -0.11 -25.36 17.49
CA ARG A 130 -0.70 -25.85 16.24
C ARG A 130 -0.41 -24.90 15.07
N GLN A 131 -0.26 -23.60 15.33
CA GLN A 131 0.14 -22.61 14.33
C GLN A 131 1.59 -22.84 13.87
N VAL A 132 2.52 -23.05 14.81
CA VAL A 132 3.93 -23.34 14.53
C VAL A 132 4.08 -24.60 13.67
N GLN A 133 3.33 -25.67 13.97
CA GLN A 133 3.37 -26.92 13.19
C GLN A 133 2.89 -26.72 11.74
N LYS A 134 1.85 -25.91 11.52
CA LYS A 134 1.38 -25.56 10.16
C LYS A 134 2.42 -24.76 9.39
N ILE A 135 3.02 -23.74 10.03
CA ILE A 135 4.08 -22.94 9.43
C ILE A 135 5.31 -23.81 9.10
N HIS A 136 5.69 -24.72 10.01
CA HIS A 136 6.76 -25.69 9.78
C HIS A 136 6.49 -26.58 8.56
N ALA A 137 5.27 -27.11 8.44
CA ALA A 137 4.87 -27.92 7.30
C ALA A 137 4.92 -27.12 5.98
N CYS A 138 4.42 -25.88 5.98
CA CYS A 138 4.49 -24.97 4.83
C CYS A 138 5.94 -24.69 4.42
N LEU A 139 6.81 -24.28 5.36
CA LEU A 139 8.23 -24.00 5.08
C LEU A 139 8.99 -25.26 4.64
N THR A 140 8.59 -26.44 5.11
CA THR A 140 9.14 -27.71 4.64
C THR A 140 8.75 -27.99 3.19
N LEU A 141 7.50 -27.75 2.80
CA LEU A 141 7.06 -27.86 1.41
C LEU A 141 7.81 -26.87 0.52
N VAL A 142 7.94 -25.61 0.94
CA VAL A 142 8.76 -24.61 0.25
C VAL A 142 10.21 -25.10 0.07
N SER A 143 10.84 -25.60 1.13
CA SER A 143 12.22 -26.13 1.06
C SER A 143 12.36 -27.33 0.11
N LYS A 144 11.35 -28.21 0.05
CA LYS A 144 11.31 -29.36 -0.86
C LYS A 144 11.06 -28.94 -2.32
N SER A 145 10.23 -27.92 -2.54
CA SER A 145 9.95 -27.36 -3.87
C SER A 145 11.14 -26.62 -4.45
N ILE A 146 11.90 -25.87 -3.63
CA ILE A 146 13.16 -25.22 -4.04
C ILE A 146 14.19 -26.27 -4.49
N ARG A 147 14.32 -27.38 -3.75
CA ARG A 147 15.22 -28.48 -4.11
C ARG A 147 14.74 -29.32 -5.30
N GLY A 148 13.57 -29.03 -5.85
CA GLY A 148 12.99 -29.78 -6.98
C GLY A 148 12.47 -31.17 -6.61
N THR A 149 12.34 -31.49 -5.32
CA THR A 149 11.88 -32.81 -4.83
C THR A 149 10.35 -32.95 -4.81
N VAL A 150 9.63 -31.83 -4.81
CA VAL A 150 8.15 -31.78 -4.79
C VAL A 150 7.70 -30.71 -5.78
N THR A 151 6.71 -31.04 -6.62
CA THR A 151 6.05 -30.06 -7.48
C THR A 151 5.25 -29.08 -6.62
N PRO A 152 5.54 -27.77 -6.67
CA PRO A 152 4.83 -26.79 -5.84
C PRO A 152 3.36 -26.73 -6.28
N ASP A 153 2.45 -26.81 -5.30
CA ASP A 153 1.04 -26.54 -5.53
C ASP A 153 0.78 -25.02 -5.56
N LYS A 154 -0.42 -24.61 -6.00
CA LYS A 154 -0.78 -23.19 -6.09
C LYS A 154 -0.55 -22.45 -4.76
N SER A 155 -0.91 -23.08 -3.64
CA SER A 155 -0.72 -22.49 -2.31
C SER A 155 0.76 -22.30 -1.94
N THR A 156 1.63 -23.28 -2.24
CA THR A 156 3.08 -23.16 -2.01
C THR A 156 3.69 -22.10 -2.92
N THR A 157 3.24 -21.97 -4.18
CA THR A 157 3.75 -20.89 -5.06
C THR A 157 3.35 -19.50 -4.58
N GLU A 158 2.15 -19.33 -4.01
CA GLU A 158 1.69 -18.06 -3.42
C GLU A 158 2.51 -17.69 -2.19
N VAL A 159 2.83 -18.67 -1.33
CA VAL A 159 3.71 -18.47 -0.18
C VAL A 159 5.10 -18.05 -0.64
N ILE A 160 5.69 -18.73 -1.62
CA ILE A 160 7.02 -18.38 -2.16
C ILE A 160 7.02 -16.96 -2.74
N LYS A 161 5.99 -16.59 -3.50
CA LYS A 161 5.85 -15.23 -4.06
C LYS A 161 5.74 -14.17 -2.97
N SER A 162 4.97 -14.45 -1.91
CA SER A 162 4.84 -13.53 -0.76
C SER A 162 6.18 -13.33 -0.05
N LEU A 163 6.93 -14.42 0.17
CA LEU A 163 8.27 -14.36 0.77
C LEU A 163 9.28 -13.63 -0.12
N GLN A 164 9.19 -13.75 -1.45
CA GLN A 164 10.00 -12.98 -2.41
C GLN A 164 9.71 -11.47 -2.35
N LEU A 165 8.50 -11.08 -1.97
CA LEU A 165 8.12 -9.68 -1.77
C LEU A 165 8.43 -9.17 -0.37
N HIS A 166 9.13 -9.96 0.47
CA HIS A 166 9.40 -9.64 1.89
C HIS A 166 8.12 -9.38 2.70
N GLN A 167 7.04 -10.08 2.37
CA GLN A 167 5.75 -9.96 3.04
C GLN A 167 5.33 -11.31 3.63
N SER A 168 4.69 -11.28 4.80
CA SER A 168 4.09 -12.47 5.40
C SER A 168 2.90 -12.93 4.55
N PRO A 169 2.84 -14.23 4.16
CA PRO A 169 1.74 -14.76 3.36
C PRO A 169 0.37 -14.59 4.03
N ASP A 170 -0.69 -14.40 3.24
CA ASP A 170 -2.07 -14.34 3.73
C ASP A 170 -2.47 -15.62 4.49
N SER A 171 -1.92 -16.76 4.09
CA SER A 171 -2.13 -18.03 4.79
C SER A 171 -1.62 -18.01 6.23
N TRP A 172 -0.61 -17.19 6.55
CA TRP A 172 -0.11 -16.98 7.90
C TRP A 172 -0.99 -15.99 8.65
N HIS A 173 -1.39 -14.88 8.02
CA HIS A 173 -2.31 -13.91 8.62
C HIS A 173 -3.68 -14.50 9.00
N ASN A 174 -4.17 -15.48 8.24
CA ASN A 174 -5.37 -16.25 8.60
C ASN A 174 -5.20 -17.10 9.87
N LEU A 175 -3.97 -17.46 10.24
CA LEU A 175 -3.67 -18.21 11.46
C LEU A 175 -3.43 -17.27 12.65
N TRP A 176 -2.74 -16.14 12.41
CA TRP A 176 -2.48 -15.12 13.40
C TRP A 176 -2.17 -13.76 12.75
N SER A 177 -2.83 -12.70 13.20
CA SER A 177 -2.61 -11.35 12.69
C SER A 177 -1.32 -10.76 13.29
N GLY A 178 -0.18 -11.12 12.70
CA GLY A 178 1.15 -10.61 13.06
C GLY A 178 1.67 -9.51 12.13
N PRO A 179 2.94 -9.07 12.33
CA PRO A 179 3.59 -8.05 11.51
C PRO A 179 3.75 -8.48 10.05
N GLN A 180 3.84 -7.53 9.12
CA GLN A 180 3.97 -7.79 7.68
C GLN A 180 5.34 -8.34 7.27
N ASP A 181 6.38 -8.14 8.09
CA ASP A 181 7.70 -8.71 7.84
C ASP A 181 7.72 -10.18 8.30
N PRO A 182 8.01 -11.15 7.40
CA PRO A 182 8.04 -12.56 7.75
C PRO A 182 9.09 -12.89 8.82
N ALA A 183 10.21 -12.15 8.92
CA ALA A 183 11.21 -12.43 9.95
C ALA A 183 10.71 -12.04 11.36
N GLN A 184 10.11 -10.86 11.49
CA GLN A 184 9.45 -10.42 12.72
C GLN A 184 8.27 -11.32 13.09
N TYR A 185 7.48 -11.75 12.09
CA TYR A 185 6.35 -12.65 12.30
C TYR A 185 6.79 -13.98 12.93
N LEU A 186 7.86 -14.60 12.42
CA LEU A 186 8.35 -15.88 12.96
C LEU A 186 8.97 -15.74 14.35
N THR A 187 9.61 -14.61 14.65
CA THR A 187 10.21 -14.36 15.96
C THR A 187 9.13 -14.15 17.03
N THR A 188 8.15 -13.30 16.74
CA THR A 188 7.01 -13.00 17.65
C THR A 188 6.08 -14.19 17.88
N LEU A 189 6.12 -15.20 17.02
CA LEU A 189 5.34 -16.42 17.15
C LEU A 189 6.03 -17.49 18.02
N ILE A 190 7.32 -17.33 18.30
CA ILE A 190 8.13 -18.27 19.10
C ILE A 190 8.47 -17.69 20.48
N ASP A 191 8.56 -16.36 20.62
CA ASP A 191 8.58 -15.65 21.90
C ASP A 191 7.27 -15.87 22.70
#